data_AF-A0A7W1B794-F1
#
_entry.id   AF-A0A7W1B794-F1
#
_cell.length_a   1.000
_cell.length_b   1.000
_cell.length_c   1.000
_cell.angle_alpha   90.00
_cell.angle_beta   90.00
_cell.angle_gamma   90.00
#
_symmetry.space_group_name_H-M   'P 1'
#
loop_
_entity.id
_entity.type
_entity.pdbx_description
1 polymer ?
#
loop_
_entity_poly.entity_id
_entity_poly.type
_entity_poly.pdbx_seq_one_letter_code
_entity_poly.pdbx_strand_id
1 'polypeptide(L)'
;TSHPPHGLVVDARGGFIGIDLAPPPLEPAERDRLGELVEAAGRALAAIGYAGPYALDAFVYRDGAARRFHPICEINARYTFGFIARALGERFGARRLGFGPVPAGATVLVAPAPGDPATAWIG
;
A
#
# COMPACT_ATOMS: atom_id res chain seq x y z
N THR A 1 -11.24 2.33 -12.22
CA THR A 1 -9.94 2.87 -12.67
C THR A 1 -8.88 2.46 -11.68
N SER A 2 -7.68 2.10 -12.14
CA SER A 2 -6.55 1.74 -11.27
C SER A 2 -5.85 2.99 -10.72
N HIS A 3 -5.31 2.89 -9.49
CA HIS A 3 -4.55 3.96 -8.85
C HIS A 3 -3.04 3.71 -8.98
N PRO A 4 -2.18 4.76 -8.90
CA PRO A 4 -0.74 4.57 -8.84
C PRO A 4 -0.33 3.67 -7.65
N PRO A 5 0.74 2.88 -7.79
CA PRO A 5 1.24 2.05 -6.70
C PRO A 5 1.79 2.91 -5.56
N HIS A 6 1.81 2.33 -4.36
CA HIS A 6 2.33 2.92 -3.13
C HIS A 6 3.25 1.90 -2.42
N GLY A 7 4.07 2.37 -1.49
CA GLY A 7 4.93 1.52 -0.66
C GLY A 7 4.23 1.08 0.63
N LEU A 8 4.47 -0.16 1.05
CA LEU A 8 4.19 -0.58 2.43
C LEU A 8 5.39 -0.21 3.31
N VAL A 9 5.11 0.41 4.43
CA VAL A 9 6.11 0.65 5.48
C VAL A 9 6.03 -0.50 6.47
N VAL A 10 7.18 -1.11 6.73
CA VAL A 10 7.30 -2.21 7.68
C VAL A 10 8.33 -1.91 8.77
N ASP A 11 8.18 -2.54 9.92
CA ASP A 11 9.20 -2.55 10.96
C ASP A 11 10.35 -3.52 10.63
N ALA A 12 11.34 -3.61 11.53
CA ALA A 12 12.50 -4.48 11.36
C ALA A 12 12.18 -5.99 11.32
N ARG A 13 10.97 -6.40 11.71
CA ARG A 13 10.48 -7.78 11.67
C ARG A 13 9.55 -8.03 10.48
N GLY A 14 9.33 -7.03 9.62
CA GLY A 14 8.41 -7.10 8.49
C GLY A 14 6.95 -6.84 8.86
N GLY A 15 6.66 -6.39 10.09
CA GLY A 15 5.33 -6.02 10.53
C GLY A 15 4.87 -4.73 9.85
N PHE A 16 3.67 -4.71 9.28
CA PHE A 16 3.08 -3.52 8.66
C PHE A 16 2.89 -2.39 9.69
N ILE A 17 3.42 -1.20 9.37
CA ILE A 17 3.30 0.01 10.20
C ILE A 17 2.83 1.25 9.41
N GLY A 18 2.49 1.10 8.13
CA GLY A 18 1.94 2.23 7.37
C GLY A 18 2.02 2.10 5.85
N ILE A 19 1.57 3.16 5.19
CA ILE A 19 1.57 3.34 3.74
C ILE A 19 2.36 4.61 3.41
N ASP A 20 3.27 4.52 2.44
CA ASP A 20 3.92 5.66 1.80
C ASP A 20 3.35 5.83 0.39
N LEU A 21 2.73 6.98 0.11
CA LEU A 21 2.14 7.29 -1.19
C LEU A 21 3.17 7.73 -2.23
N ALA A 22 4.44 7.89 -1.84
CA ALA A 22 5.52 8.08 -2.80
C ALA A 22 5.56 6.89 -3.78
N PRO A 23 5.78 7.15 -5.09
CA PRO A 23 5.91 6.08 -6.05
C PRO A 23 7.03 5.12 -5.62
N PRO A 24 6.76 3.81 -5.50
CA PRO A 24 7.80 2.86 -5.17
C PRO A 24 8.86 2.81 -6.30
N PRO A 25 10.12 2.47 -5.97
CA PRO A 25 11.23 2.42 -6.91
C PRO A 25 11.17 1.16 -7.79
N LEU A 26 10.08 1.04 -8.54
CA LEU A 26 9.88 0.04 -9.59
C LEU A 26 10.52 0.54 -10.88
N GLU A 27 11.26 -0.35 -11.53
CA GLU A 27 11.73 -0.15 -12.90
C GLU A 27 10.52 -0.03 -13.85
N PRO A 28 10.65 0.65 -15.00
CA PRO A 28 9.53 0.84 -15.93
C PRO A 28 8.81 -0.46 -16.30
N ALA A 29 9.57 -1.51 -16.65
CA ALA A 29 9.00 -2.82 -16.98
C ALA A 29 8.29 -3.51 -15.79
N GLU A 30 8.76 -3.30 -14.56
CA GLU A 30 8.10 -3.83 -13.35
C GLU A 30 6.77 -3.10 -13.11
N ARG A 31 6.74 -1.79 -13.34
CA ARG A 31 5.54 -0.95 -13.22
C ARG A 31 4.49 -1.31 -14.27
N ASP A 32 4.90 -1.47 -15.52
CA ASP A 32 4.01 -1.86 -16.62
C ASP A 32 3.42 -3.24 -16.33
N ARG A 33 4.27 -4.19 -15.92
CA ARG A 33 3.83 -5.54 -15.56
C ARG A 33 2.86 -5.56 -14.38
N LEU A 34 3.07 -4.71 -13.37
CA LEU A 34 2.13 -4.57 -12.26
C LEU A 34 0.77 -4.05 -12.75
N GLY A 35 0.77 -3.03 -13.62
CA GLY A 35 -0.45 -2.47 -14.21
C GLY A 35 -1.26 -3.50 -14.99
N GLU A 36 -0.61 -4.27 -15.86
CA GLU A 36 -1.27 -5.35 -16.61
C GLU A 36 -1.95 -6.37 -15.68
N LEU A 37 -1.28 -6.72 -14.58
CA LEU A 37 -1.75 -7.73 -13.63
C LEU A 37 -2.87 -7.21 -12.74
N VAL A 38 -2.86 -5.93 -12.36
CA VAL A 38 -4.02 -5.28 -11.74
C VAL A 38 -5.23 -5.44 -12.65
N GLU A 39 -5.14 -5.01 -13.90
CA GLU A 39 -6.27 -5.12 -14.84
C GLU A 39 -6.72 -6.57 -15.08
N ALA A 40 -5.79 -7.52 -15.15
CA ALA A 40 -6.10 -8.95 -15.28
C ALA A 40 -6.83 -9.51 -14.04
N ALA A 41 -6.36 -9.17 -12.84
CA ALA A 41 -7.01 -9.56 -11.59
C ALA A 41 -8.41 -8.96 -11.48
N GLY A 42 -8.59 -7.70 -11.87
CA GLY A 42 -9.90 -7.05 -11.92
C GLY A 42 -10.89 -7.78 -12.83
N ARG A 43 -10.46 -8.17 -14.04
CA ARG A 43 -11.30 -8.98 -14.96
C ARG A 43 -11.65 -10.35 -14.37
N ALA A 44 -10.69 -11.02 -13.73
CA ALA A 44 -10.91 -12.33 -13.12
C ALA A 44 -11.90 -12.25 -11.94
N LEU A 45 -11.77 -11.24 -11.08
CA LEU A 45 -12.70 -10.97 -9.98
C LEU A 45 -14.11 -10.66 -10.51
N ALA A 46 -14.22 -9.83 -11.54
CA ALA A 46 -15.51 -9.52 -12.16
C ALA A 46 -16.19 -10.76 -12.77
N ALA A 47 -15.41 -11.65 -13.40
CA ALA A 47 -15.93 -12.88 -14.01
C ALA A 47 -16.56 -13.85 -12.99
N ILE A 48 -16.16 -13.79 -11.73
CA ILE A 48 -16.78 -14.57 -10.63
C ILE A 48 -17.86 -13.78 -9.87
N GLY A 49 -18.27 -12.61 -10.38
CA GLY A 49 -19.32 -11.78 -9.80
C GLY A 49 -18.87 -10.85 -8.67
N TYR A 50 -17.58 -10.72 -8.39
CA TYR A 50 -17.10 -9.75 -7.41
C TYR A 50 -17.23 -8.32 -7.95
N ALA A 51 -17.93 -7.47 -7.18
CA ALA A 51 -18.08 -6.05 -7.47
C ALA A 51 -17.62 -5.24 -6.25
N GLY A 52 -16.43 -4.65 -6.34
CA GLY A 52 -15.85 -3.87 -5.25
C GLY A 52 -14.40 -3.47 -5.50
N PRO A 53 -13.80 -2.70 -4.58
CA PRO A 53 -12.37 -2.39 -4.63
C PRO A 53 -11.54 -3.65 -4.39
N TYR A 54 -10.34 -3.68 -4.94
CA TYR A 54 -9.34 -4.68 -4.60
C TYR A 54 -7.95 -4.06 -4.66
N ALA A 55 -7.00 -4.68 -3.97
CA ALA A 55 -5.57 -4.36 -4.08
C ALA A 55 -4.78 -5.61 -4.43
N LEU A 56 -3.64 -5.41 -5.09
CA LEU A 56 -2.62 -6.43 -5.31
C LEU A 56 -1.37 -6.05 -4.54
N ASP A 57 -0.81 -7.00 -3.81
CA ASP A 57 0.48 -6.83 -3.17
C ASP A 57 1.56 -7.49 -4.03
N ALA A 58 2.64 -6.76 -4.24
CA ALA A 58 3.78 -7.14 -5.05
C ALA A 58 5.06 -6.72 -4.36
N PHE A 59 6.17 -7.40 -4.63
CA PHE A 59 7.46 -7.03 -4.06
C PHE A 59 8.60 -7.26 -5.05
N VAL A 60 9.63 -6.44 -4.91
CA VAL A 60 10.93 -6.64 -5.56
C VAL A 60 11.88 -7.18 -4.50
N TYR A 61 12.63 -8.22 -4.85
CA TYR A 61 13.60 -8.84 -3.97
C TYR A 61 14.93 -9.08 -4.69
N ARG A 62 15.96 -9.40 -3.91
CA ARG A 62 17.26 -9.84 -4.43
C ARG A 62 17.38 -11.35 -4.31
N ASP A 63 17.83 -11.96 -5.38
CA ASP A 63 18.17 -13.38 -5.50
C ASP A 63 19.65 -13.45 -5.88
N GLY A 64 20.51 -13.50 -4.87
CA GLY A 64 21.95 -13.21 -5.02
C GLY A 64 22.18 -11.78 -5.53
N ALA A 65 22.90 -11.65 -6.65
CA ALA A 65 23.12 -10.35 -7.30
C ALA A 65 21.92 -9.89 -8.15
N ALA A 66 21.01 -10.80 -8.50
CA ALA A 66 19.90 -10.50 -9.40
C ALA A 66 18.75 -9.78 -8.67
N ARG A 67 18.22 -8.74 -9.29
CA ARG A 67 16.93 -8.13 -8.91
C ARG A 67 15.81 -8.96 -9.53
N ARG A 68 14.81 -9.33 -8.73
CA ARG A 68 13.65 -10.11 -9.15
C ARG A 68 12.38 -9.36 -8.75
N PHE A 69 11.36 -9.45 -9.60
CA PHE A 69 10.04 -8.90 -9.33
C PHE A 69 9.05 -10.04 -9.14
N HIS A 70 8.37 -10.05 -8.00
CA HIS A 70 7.26 -10.96 -7.70
C HIS A 70 5.96 -10.16 -7.77
N PRO A 71 5.20 -10.26 -8.88
CA PRO A 71 4.20 -9.25 -9.19
C PRO A 71 2.82 -9.48 -8.56
N ILE A 72 2.53 -10.69 -8.05
CA ILE A 72 1.31 -10.99 -7.29
C ILE A 72 1.67 -11.92 -6.14
N CYS A 73 1.74 -11.39 -4.93
CA CYS A 73 1.85 -12.15 -3.70
C CYS A 73 0.48 -12.39 -3.05
N GLU A 74 -0.36 -11.35 -3.01
CA GLU A 74 -1.69 -11.38 -2.39
C GLU A 74 -2.70 -10.56 -3.22
N ILE A 75 -3.97 -11.00 -3.20
CA ILE A 75 -5.12 -10.24 -3.69
C ILE A 75 -6.04 -9.91 -2.52
N ASN A 76 -6.26 -8.63 -2.28
CA ASN A 76 -7.11 -8.13 -1.21
C ASN A 76 -8.42 -7.58 -1.80
N ALA A 77 -9.46 -8.42 -1.90
CA ALA A 77 -10.80 -8.04 -2.38
C ALA A 77 -11.61 -7.29 -1.30
N ARG A 78 -11.11 -6.12 -0.89
CA ARG A 78 -11.73 -5.20 0.07
C ARG A 78 -11.06 -3.83 0.00
N TYR A 79 -11.61 -2.83 0.71
CA TYR A 79 -10.85 -1.61 1.01
C TYR A 79 -9.67 -1.93 1.93
N THR A 80 -8.46 -1.64 1.48
CA THR A 80 -7.22 -1.75 2.26
C THR A 80 -6.79 -0.38 2.80
N PHE A 81 -5.78 -0.36 3.68
CA PHE A 81 -5.18 0.89 4.13
C PHE A 81 -4.59 1.74 3.00
N GLY A 82 -4.22 1.15 1.86
CA GLY A 82 -3.80 1.89 0.68
C GLY A 82 -4.89 2.83 0.13
N PHE A 83 -6.16 2.40 0.14
CA PHE A 83 -7.28 3.25 -0.24
C PHE A 83 -7.50 4.38 0.76
N ILE A 84 -7.40 4.08 2.06
CA ILE A 84 -7.54 5.07 3.14
C ILE A 84 -6.42 6.11 3.03
N ALA A 85 -5.16 5.67 2.88
CA ALA A 85 -4.02 6.56 2.72
C ALA A 85 -4.20 7.48 1.50
N ARG A 86 -4.62 6.94 0.35
CA ARG A 86 -4.90 7.73 -0.86
C ARG A 86 -5.96 8.80 -0.60
N ALA A 87 -7.09 8.43 0.00
CA ALA A 87 -8.17 9.37 0.30
C ALA A 87 -7.72 10.47 1.29
N LEU A 88 -6.91 10.12 2.29
CA LEU A 88 -6.31 11.08 3.22
C LEU A 88 -5.32 12.00 2.50
N GLY A 89 -4.52 11.47 1.57
CA GLY A 89 -3.60 12.25 0.73
C GLY A 89 -4.32 13.25 -0.17
N GLU A 90 -5.42 12.82 -0.81
CA GLU A 90 -6.26 13.70 -1.63
C GLU A 90 -6.95 14.80 -0.81
N ARG A 91 -7.39 14.47 0.41
CA ARG A 91 -8.13 15.40 1.28
C ARG A 91 -7.24 16.37 2.05
N PHE A 92 -6.09 15.91 2.52
CA PHE A 92 -5.24 16.64 3.46
C PHE A 92 -3.82 16.91 2.94
N GLY A 93 -3.48 16.45 1.73
CA GLY A 93 -2.12 16.57 1.20
C GLY A 93 -1.11 15.64 1.89
N ALA A 94 -1.58 14.67 2.68
CA ALA A 94 -0.73 13.68 3.35
C ALA A 94 0.02 12.82 2.33
N ARG A 95 1.26 12.47 2.66
CA ARG A 95 2.07 11.54 1.86
C ARG A 95 2.19 10.18 2.53
N ARG A 96 1.94 10.11 3.83
CA ARG A 96 2.07 8.90 4.62
C ARG A 96 0.88 8.71 5.55
N LEU A 97 0.45 7.47 5.66
CA LEU A 97 -0.37 6.97 6.77
C LEU A 97 0.54 6.09 7.62
N GLY A 98 0.62 6.34 8.93
CA GLY A 98 1.44 5.55 9.83
C GLY A 98 0.68 5.07 11.06
N PHE A 99 1.19 4.00 11.67
CA PHE A 99 0.70 3.43 12.91
C PHE A 99 1.81 3.38 13.97
N GLY A 100 1.45 3.62 15.24
CA GLY A 100 2.35 3.63 16.38
C GLY A 100 2.94 5.02 16.69
N PRO A 101 4.24 5.14 16.98
CA PRO A 101 4.86 6.41 17.39
C PRO A 101 4.60 7.54 16.37
N VAL A 102 4.17 8.69 16.87
CA VAL A 102 3.77 9.84 16.06
C VAL A 102 4.99 10.74 15.80
N PRO A 103 5.42 10.95 14.53
CA PRO A 103 6.49 11.87 14.21
C PRO A 103 6.14 13.32 14.57
N ALA A 104 7.16 14.15 14.81
CA ALA A 104 6.96 15.59 15.01
C ALA A 104 6.29 16.21 13.77
N GLY A 105 5.22 16.96 13.98
CA GLY A 105 4.46 17.62 12.91
C GLY A 105 3.41 16.75 12.22
N ALA A 106 3.29 15.46 12.57
CA ALA A 106 2.22 14.61 12.06
C ALA A 106 0.86 14.96 12.69
N THR A 107 -0.21 14.74 11.94
CA THR A 107 -1.58 14.88 12.44
C THR A 107 -2.09 13.53 12.91
N VAL A 108 -2.46 13.44 14.18
CA VAL A 108 -3.07 12.23 14.76
C VAL A 108 -4.51 12.10 14.28
N LEU A 109 -4.87 10.91 13.81
CA LEU A 109 -6.22 10.56 13.38
C LEU A 109 -6.97 9.78 14.46
N VAL A 110 -6.30 8.82 15.08
CA VAL A 110 -6.86 7.93 16.11
C VAL A 110 -5.77 7.69 17.16
N ALA A 111 -6.10 7.85 18.44
CA ALA A 111 -5.20 7.55 19.56
C ALA A 111 -5.99 6.85 20.68
N PRO A 112 -6.04 5.50 20.70
CA PRO A 112 -6.82 4.76 21.68
C PRO A 112 -6.33 4.96 23.13
N ALA A 113 -5.01 5.00 23.31
CA ALA A 113 -4.33 5.29 24.56
C ALA A 113 -2.94 5.89 24.29
N PRO A 114 -2.32 6.58 25.26
CA PRO A 114 -0.96 7.08 25.12
C PRO A 114 0.03 5.94 24.80
N GLY A 115 0.76 6.07 23.69
CA GLY A 115 1.77 5.10 23.26
C GLY A 115 1.21 3.81 22.63
N ASP A 116 -0.10 3.74 22.37
CA ASP A 116 -0.71 2.56 21.77
C ASP A 116 -0.21 2.34 20.32
N PRO A 117 0.23 1.11 19.94
CA PRO A 117 0.66 0.80 18.58
C PRO A 117 -0.43 0.99 17.52
N ALA A 118 -1.71 1.00 17.90
CA ALA A 118 -2.83 1.31 17.01
C ALA A 118 -3.07 2.82 16.81
N THR A 119 -2.23 3.68 17.39
CA THR A 119 -2.27 5.14 17.12
C THR A 119 -2.03 5.39 15.64
N ALA A 120 -3.01 5.94 14.93
CA ALA A 120 -2.93 6.23 13.50
C ALA A 120 -2.68 7.73 13.28
N TRP A 121 -1.80 8.06 12.34
CA TRP A 121 -1.43 9.43 12.01
C TRP A 121 -1.16 9.61 10.51
N ILE A 122 -1.22 10.86 10.06
CA ILE A 122 -0.82 11.27 8.71
C ILE A 122 0.27 12.33 8.74
N GLY A 123 1.11 12.34 7.71
CA GLY A 123 2.20 13.31 7.52
C GLY A 123 2.78 13.28 6.12
#